data_AF-A0A5D4M149-F1
#
_entry.id   AF-A0A5D4M149-F1
#
_cell.length_a   1.000
_cell.length_b   1.000
_cell.length_c   1.000
_cell.angle_alpha   90.00
_cell.angle_beta   90.00
_cell.angle_gamma   90.00
#
_symmetry.space_group_name_H-M   'P 1'
#
loop_
_entity.id
_entity.type
_entity.pdbx_description
1 polymer ?
#
loop_
_entity_poly.entity_id
_entity_poly.type
_entity_poly.pdbx_seq_one_letter_code
_entity_poly.pdbx_strand_id
1 'polypeptide(L)'
;MKKLILSVGIMICSLFIFHTAASAQSNYEKLLPVAQKYLGVPYAWGGTSANGFDCSGYILTVFKELGITLPRTSSSMYNVGTKVSKSDLRAGDLVFFNTYGSGVSHAGIYIGNNEFIHASSNKGVTISNINDPYYWGSRYIGAKRILSHNAPQGQFRDVSSSLLVYPAVNKLAEENIIQGYENSYFKPNQFIKRSEVAGLMAQAFHMKMNDRSQSFKDISSSHWAVGVINAVRAEGIFEGSNNSFRPDEYLNRAQMAAILVRAFNLNGSSSKEFTDVPSSYWAHSYINKLAASGLTTGYDDGTYKPENHVTRAQFTAFLYRGMY
;
A
#
# COMPACT_ATOMS: atom_id res chain seq x y z
N MET A 1 37.59 17.29 -66.85
CA MET A 1 36.23 17.14 -66.31
C MET A 1 36.10 15.79 -65.61
N LYS A 2 36.36 15.72 -64.30
CA LYS A 2 36.17 14.51 -63.49
C LYS A 2 35.11 14.82 -62.43
N LYS A 3 34.00 14.07 -62.44
CA LYS A 3 32.82 14.30 -61.61
C LYS A 3 33.10 13.92 -60.15
N LEU A 4 32.79 14.85 -59.26
CA LEU A 4 32.79 14.70 -57.80
C LEU A 4 31.53 13.89 -57.41
N ILE A 5 31.70 12.72 -56.80
CA ILE A 5 30.59 11.95 -56.20
C ILE A 5 30.54 12.34 -54.72
N LEU A 6 29.50 13.09 -54.36
CA LEU A 6 29.18 13.47 -52.98
C LEU A 6 28.35 12.34 -52.35
N SER A 7 28.99 11.48 -51.56
CA SER A 7 28.31 10.46 -50.77
C SER A 7 27.75 11.09 -49.49
N VAL A 8 26.44 11.34 -49.48
CA VAL A 8 25.68 11.77 -48.30
C VAL A 8 25.48 10.56 -47.39
N GLY A 9 26.19 10.52 -46.27
CA GLY A 9 25.97 9.55 -45.21
C GLY A 9 24.68 9.89 -44.44
N ILE A 10 23.67 9.04 -44.55
CA ILE A 10 22.45 9.11 -43.74
C ILE A 10 22.81 8.66 -42.32
N MET A 11 22.97 9.61 -41.42
CA MET A 11 23.08 9.36 -39.99
C MET A 11 21.68 8.99 -39.47
N ILE A 12 21.40 7.69 -39.40
CA ILE A 12 20.19 7.16 -38.75
C ILE A 12 20.36 7.43 -37.25
N CYS A 13 19.82 8.56 -36.81
CA CYS A 13 19.66 8.86 -35.40
C CYS A 13 18.56 7.94 -34.87
N SER A 14 18.98 6.84 -34.26
CA SER A 14 18.11 5.89 -33.55
C SER A 14 17.37 6.64 -32.45
N LEU A 15 16.15 7.07 -32.74
CA LEU A 15 15.17 7.51 -31.75
C LEU A 15 14.92 6.35 -30.78
N PHE A 16 15.67 6.31 -29.69
CA PHE A 16 15.26 5.58 -28.50
C PHE A 16 14.02 6.31 -27.98
N ILE A 17 12.85 5.84 -28.41
CA ILE A 17 11.59 6.18 -27.78
C ILE A 17 11.66 5.56 -26.39
N PHE A 18 12.07 6.37 -25.40
CA PHE A 18 11.77 6.07 -24.01
C PHE A 18 10.25 6.10 -23.87
N HIS A 19 9.61 4.95 -24.02
CA HIS A 19 8.22 4.78 -23.61
C HIS A 19 8.19 4.97 -22.09
N THR A 20 7.87 6.19 -21.66
CA THR A 20 7.47 6.45 -20.28
C THR A 20 6.08 5.85 -20.06
N ALA A 21 6.01 4.53 -19.91
CA ALA A 21 4.82 3.81 -19.47
C ALA A 21 4.59 3.95 -17.94
N ALA A 22 4.89 5.13 -17.39
CA ALA A 22 4.91 5.34 -15.95
C ALA A 22 3.54 5.70 -15.34
N SER A 23 2.49 5.97 -16.15
CA SER A 23 1.24 6.54 -15.64
C SER A 23 0.02 5.60 -15.54
N ALA A 24 0.09 4.34 -15.99
CA ALA A 24 -1.10 3.46 -16.03
C ALA A 24 -1.01 2.19 -15.16
N GLN A 25 -0.04 2.13 -14.25
CA GLN A 25 0.19 0.93 -13.45
C GLN A 25 -0.63 0.93 -12.16
N SER A 26 -1.47 -0.11 -11.94
CA SER A 26 -2.30 -0.23 -10.74
C SER A 26 -1.46 -0.20 -9.46
N ASN A 27 -1.87 0.64 -8.50
CA ASN A 27 -1.22 0.76 -7.19
C ASN A 27 -1.84 -0.24 -6.21
N TYR A 28 -1.14 -1.36 -5.96
CA TYR A 28 -1.62 -2.43 -5.09
C TYR A 28 -1.52 -2.09 -3.60
N GLU A 29 -0.81 -1.01 -3.21
CA GLU A 29 -0.88 -0.47 -1.85
C GLU A 29 -2.31 -0.07 -1.43
N LYS A 30 -3.19 0.19 -2.40
CA LYS A 30 -4.60 0.52 -2.15
C LYS A 30 -5.46 -0.70 -1.84
N LEU A 31 -4.98 -1.91 -2.10
CA LEU A 31 -5.77 -3.14 -1.98
C LEU A 31 -6.38 -3.29 -0.59
N LEU A 32 -5.56 -3.30 0.46
CA LEU A 32 -6.03 -3.54 1.82
C LEU A 32 -6.98 -2.43 2.32
N PRO A 33 -6.65 -1.13 2.12
CA PRO A 33 -7.60 -0.05 2.43
C PRO A 33 -8.95 -0.18 1.73
N VAL A 34 -8.96 -0.54 0.44
CA VAL A 34 -10.19 -0.73 -0.35
C VAL A 34 -10.94 -1.98 0.11
N ALA A 35 -10.24 -3.06 0.42
CA ALA A 35 -10.87 -4.28 0.91
C ALA A 35 -11.56 -4.06 2.26
N GLN A 36 -10.88 -3.37 3.20
CA GLN A 36 -11.39 -3.11 4.54
C GLN A 36 -12.46 -2.02 4.61
N LYS A 37 -12.57 -1.14 3.60
CA LYS A 37 -13.63 -0.12 3.46
C LYS A 37 -15.03 -0.67 3.71
N TYR A 38 -15.27 -1.93 3.38
CA TYR A 38 -16.59 -2.55 3.43
C TYR A 38 -16.83 -3.42 4.66
N LEU A 39 -15.90 -3.48 5.62
CA LEU A 39 -16.10 -4.25 6.85
C LEU A 39 -17.42 -3.89 7.53
N GLY A 40 -18.21 -4.91 7.85
CA GLY A 40 -19.53 -4.78 8.47
C GLY A 40 -20.70 -4.59 7.50
N VAL A 41 -20.46 -4.37 6.20
CA VAL A 41 -21.55 -4.31 5.22
C VAL A 41 -22.34 -5.64 5.23
N PRO A 42 -23.68 -5.62 5.37
CA PRO A 42 -24.48 -6.84 5.48
C PRO A 42 -24.34 -7.79 4.29
N TYR A 43 -24.66 -9.05 4.52
CA TYR A 43 -24.77 -10.01 3.43
C TYR A 43 -26.08 -9.81 2.67
N ALA A 44 -26.01 -9.87 1.34
CA ALA A 44 -27.18 -9.92 0.46
C ALA A 44 -26.90 -10.84 -0.73
N TRP A 45 -27.70 -11.89 -0.90
CA TRP A 45 -27.56 -12.81 -2.03
C TRP A 45 -27.66 -12.06 -3.37
N GLY A 46 -26.70 -12.23 -4.26
CA GLY A 46 -26.64 -11.48 -5.52
C GLY A 46 -26.17 -10.03 -5.39
N GLY A 47 -25.92 -9.54 -4.17
CA GLY A 47 -25.56 -8.15 -3.88
C GLY A 47 -24.15 -7.77 -4.34
N THR A 48 -23.99 -6.56 -4.87
CA THR A 48 -22.72 -6.03 -5.41
C THR A 48 -22.47 -4.57 -4.99
N SER A 49 -23.08 -4.10 -3.90
CA SER A 49 -22.93 -2.70 -3.45
C SER A 49 -22.84 -2.58 -1.94
N ALA A 50 -22.52 -1.38 -1.45
CA ALA A 50 -22.43 -1.10 -0.02
C ALA A 50 -23.76 -1.24 0.75
N ASN A 51 -24.88 -1.51 0.07
CA ASN A 51 -26.16 -1.87 0.71
C ASN A 51 -26.22 -3.36 1.09
N GLY A 52 -25.33 -4.18 0.53
CA GLY A 52 -25.22 -5.59 0.82
C GLY A 52 -24.44 -6.34 -0.25
N PHE A 53 -23.63 -7.30 0.17
CA PHE A 53 -22.79 -8.11 -0.72
C PHE A 53 -23.06 -9.61 -0.57
N ASP A 54 -22.97 -10.35 -1.67
CA ASP A 54 -22.55 -11.75 -1.59
C ASP A 54 -21.03 -11.87 -1.69
N CYS A 55 -20.47 -13.06 -1.48
CA CYS A 55 -19.03 -13.27 -1.44
C CYS A 55 -18.32 -12.80 -2.72
N SER A 56 -18.85 -13.18 -3.88
CA SER A 56 -18.31 -12.78 -5.18
C SER A 56 -18.60 -11.33 -5.55
N GLY A 57 -19.74 -10.77 -5.14
CA GLY A 57 -20.09 -9.38 -5.37
C GLY A 57 -19.24 -8.41 -4.55
N TYR A 58 -18.82 -8.81 -3.35
CA TYR A 58 -17.81 -8.09 -2.57
C TYR A 58 -16.46 -8.07 -3.30
N ILE A 59 -15.95 -9.24 -3.71
CA ILE A 59 -14.67 -9.36 -4.44
C ILE A 59 -14.69 -8.52 -5.72
N LEU A 60 -15.77 -8.64 -6.51
CA LEU A 60 -15.98 -7.88 -7.73
C LEU A 60 -15.82 -6.37 -7.49
N THR A 61 -16.45 -5.86 -6.43
CA THR A 61 -16.44 -4.44 -6.10
C THR A 61 -15.06 -3.95 -5.67
N VAL A 62 -14.35 -4.72 -4.82
CA VAL A 62 -12.98 -4.38 -4.41
C VAL A 62 -12.04 -4.31 -5.61
N PHE A 63 -12.05 -5.33 -6.47
CA PHE A 63 -11.17 -5.38 -7.64
C PHE A 63 -11.53 -4.33 -8.70
N LYS A 64 -12.82 -4.00 -8.85
CA LYS A 64 -13.25 -2.91 -9.73
C LYS A 64 -12.69 -1.56 -9.30
N GLU A 65 -12.62 -1.26 -8.00
CA GLU A 65 -11.95 -0.03 -7.49
C GLU A 65 -10.44 -0.02 -7.74
N LEU A 66 -9.82 -1.18 -7.97
CA LEU A 66 -8.42 -1.34 -8.39
C LEU A 66 -8.26 -1.34 -9.92
N GLY A 67 -9.33 -1.14 -10.68
CA GLY A 67 -9.34 -1.15 -12.15
C GLY A 67 -9.34 -2.55 -12.78
N ILE A 68 -9.61 -3.61 -12.00
CA ILE A 68 -9.58 -5.00 -12.45
C ILE A 68 -11.01 -5.53 -12.58
N THR A 69 -11.32 -6.11 -13.74
CA THR A 69 -12.61 -6.74 -14.00
C THR A 69 -12.53 -8.23 -13.72
N LEU A 70 -13.49 -8.75 -12.95
CA LEU A 70 -13.61 -10.18 -12.62
C LEU A 70 -14.97 -10.72 -13.05
N PRO A 71 -15.10 -12.03 -13.31
CA PRO A 71 -16.39 -12.65 -13.56
C PRO A 71 -17.28 -12.60 -12.30
N ARG A 72 -18.61 -12.65 -12.47
CA ARG A 72 -19.55 -12.38 -11.38
C ARG A 72 -19.57 -13.42 -10.26
N THR A 73 -19.31 -14.69 -10.54
CA THR A 73 -19.52 -15.79 -9.58
C THR A 73 -18.21 -16.35 -9.05
N SER A 74 -18.19 -16.84 -7.80
CA SER A 74 -17.00 -17.45 -7.19
C SER A 74 -16.47 -18.62 -8.01
N SER A 75 -17.34 -19.45 -8.58
CA SER A 75 -16.94 -20.58 -9.41
C SER A 75 -16.26 -20.14 -10.71
N SER A 76 -16.73 -19.07 -11.35
CA SER A 76 -16.06 -18.51 -12.54
C SER A 76 -14.78 -17.78 -12.19
N MET A 77 -14.72 -17.10 -11.04
CA MET A 77 -13.47 -16.49 -10.52
C MET A 77 -12.40 -17.56 -10.27
N TYR A 78 -12.79 -18.78 -9.88
CA TYR A 78 -11.87 -19.91 -9.73
C TYR A 78 -11.30 -20.44 -11.06
N ASN A 79 -11.78 -19.97 -12.21
CA ASN A 79 -11.26 -20.34 -13.53
C ASN A 79 -10.37 -19.26 -14.16
N VAL A 80 -10.15 -18.13 -13.49
CA VAL A 80 -9.27 -17.06 -13.97
C VAL A 80 -8.05 -16.85 -13.06
N GLY A 81 -7.03 -16.20 -13.59
CA GLY A 81 -5.77 -15.97 -12.89
C GLY A 81 -4.91 -17.23 -12.74
N THR A 82 -3.83 -17.09 -11.99
CA THR A 82 -2.83 -18.15 -11.81
C THR A 82 -3.14 -18.98 -10.58
N LYS A 83 -3.04 -20.32 -10.65
CA LYS A 83 -3.19 -21.19 -9.48
C LYS A 83 -2.08 -20.91 -8.47
N VAL A 84 -2.43 -20.78 -7.19
CA VAL A 84 -1.48 -20.55 -6.10
C VAL A 84 -1.60 -21.67 -5.06
N SER A 85 -0.46 -22.12 -4.55
CA SER A 85 -0.40 -23.07 -3.44
C SER A 85 -0.74 -22.35 -2.13
N LYS A 86 -1.26 -23.06 -1.12
CA LYS A 86 -1.63 -22.42 0.15
C LYS A 86 -0.43 -21.77 0.86
N SER A 87 0.77 -22.32 0.69
CA SER A 87 2.02 -21.78 1.26
C SER A 87 2.55 -20.54 0.55
N ASP A 88 2.12 -20.29 -0.69
CA ASP A 88 2.59 -19.16 -1.51
C ASP A 88 1.59 -18.00 -1.55
N LEU A 89 0.59 -18.00 -0.64
CA LEU A 89 -0.45 -16.98 -0.57
C LEU A 89 0.13 -15.59 -0.25
N ARG A 90 -0.31 -14.60 -1.02
CA ARG A 90 0.02 -13.19 -0.87
C ARG A 90 -1.24 -12.36 -0.76
N ALA A 91 -1.18 -11.22 -0.08
CA ALA A 91 -2.32 -10.33 0.02
C ALA A 91 -2.87 -10.01 -1.38
N GLY A 92 -4.18 -10.16 -1.56
CA GLY A 92 -4.86 -10.01 -2.84
C GLY A 92 -5.11 -11.30 -3.61
N ASP A 93 -4.50 -12.42 -3.22
CA ASP A 93 -4.91 -13.71 -3.77
C ASP A 93 -6.36 -14.03 -3.38
N LEU A 94 -7.14 -14.54 -4.31
CA LEU A 94 -8.49 -15.02 -4.04
C LEU A 94 -8.42 -16.42 -3.47
N VAL A 95 -9.07 -16.65 -2.33
CA VAL A 95 -9.17 -17.95 -1.68
C VAL A 95 -10.59 -18.50 -1.81
N PHE A 96 -10.72 -19.80 -2.08
CA PHE A 96 -11.99 -20.43 -2.44
C PHE A 96 -12.30 -21.60 -1.52
N PHE A 97 -13.59 -21.79 -1.23
CA PHE A 97 -14.06 -22.77 -0.26
C PHE A 97 -15.31 -23.53 -0.72
N ASN A 98 -15.47 -24.75 -0.19
CA ASN A 98 -16.65 -25.60 -0.34
C ASN A 98 -17.51 -25.51 0.93
N THR A 99 -18.51 -24.64 0.91
CA THR A 99 -19.48 -24.43 2.00
C THR A 99 -20.82 -25.12 1.76
N TYR A 100 -21.09 -25.63 0.55
CA TYR A 100 -22.36 -26.29 0.17
C TYR A 100 -22.22 -27.79 -0.15
N GLY A 101 -21.07 -28.40 0.13
CA GLY A 101 -20.84 -29.84 0.00
C GLY A 101 -20.24 -30.28 -1.33
N SER A 102 -20.29 -29.46 -2.40
CA SER A 102 -19.59 -29.75 -3.65
C SER A 102 -19.13 -28.47 -4.37
N GLY A 103 -17.92 -28.53 -4.95
CA GLY A 103 -17.35 -27.45 -5.76
C GLY A 103 -17.09 -26.15 -4.98
N VAL A 104 -16.75 -25.10 -5.73
CA VAL A 104 -16.54 -23.74 -5.19
C VAL A 104 -17.90 -23.09 -4.94
N SER A 105 -18.18 -22.78 -3.68
CA SER A 105 -19.42 -22.10 -3.26
C SER A 105 -19.19 -20.83 -2.45
N HIS A 106 -17.97 -20.57 -2.00
CA HIS A 106 -17.60 -19.35 -1.30
C HIS A 106 -16.20 -18.88 -1.68
N ALA A 107 -15.95 -17.58 -1.54
CA ALA A 107 -14.66 -16.98 -1.83
C ALA A 107 -14.40 -15.75 -0.94
N GLY A 108 -13.12 -15.37 -0.84
CA GLY A 108 -12.71 -14.11 -0.25
C GLY A 108 -11.33 -13.68 -0.73
N ILE A 109 -10.84 -12.56 -0.20
CA ILE A 109 -9.54 -11.98 -0.54
C ILE A 109 -8.60 -12.27 0.61
N TYR A 110 -7.47 -12.93 0.35
CA TYR A 110 -6.42 -13.13 1.34
C TYR A 110 -5.78 -11.79 1.69
N ILE A 111 -5.55 -11.53 2.97
CA ILE A 111 -5.01 -10.24 3.47
C ILE A 111 -3.70 -10.38 4.24
N GLY A 112 -3.07 -11.56 4.19
CA GLY A 112 -1.88 -11.88 4.99
C GLY A 112 -2.22 -12.65 6.27
N ASN A 113 -1.20 -13.12 6.99
CA ASN A 113 -1.32 -13.72 8.33
C ASN A 113 -2.35 -14.86 8.47
N ASN A 114 -2.55 -15.68 7.43
CA ASN A 114 -3.60 -16.70 7.38
C ASN A 114 -5.02 -16.14 7.47
N GLU A 115 -5.22 -14.85 7.22
CA GLU A 115 -6.50 -14.17 7.26
C GLU A 115 -7.03 -13.88 5.86
N PHE A 116 -8.35 -13.89 5.73
CA PHE A 116 -9.04 -13.48 4.52
C PHE A 116 -10.29 -12.69 4.87
N ILE A 117 -10.60 -11.71 4.04
CA ILE A 117 -11.80 -10.88 4.14
C ILE A 117 -12.85 -11.37 3.13
N HIS A 118 -14.08 -11.53 3.60
CA HIS A 118 -15.18 -12.12 2.83
C HIS A 118 -16.55 -11.67 3.34
N ALA A 119 -17.59 -11.79 2.50
CA ALA A 119 -18.98 -11.53 2.91
C ALA A 119 -19.62 -12.78 3.49
N SER A 120 -19.75 -12.84 4.83
CA SER A 120 -20.39 -13.92 5.58
C SER A 120 -21.89 -13.73 5.71
N SER A 121 -22.68 -14.79 5.50
CA SER A 121 -24.15 -14.75 5.58
C SER A 121 -24.69 -14.19 6.90
N ASN A 122 -23.96 -14.36 8.00
CA ASN A 122 -24.42 -13.99 9.34
C ASN A 122 -23.66 -12.80 9.95
N LYS A 123 -22.50 -12.42 9.38
CA LYS A 123 -21.63 -11.36 9.92
C LYS A 123 -21.39 -10.21 8.95
N GLY A 124 -21.94 -10.27 7.74
CA GLY A 124 -21.59 -9.35 6.67
C GLY A 124 -20.12 -9.52 6.25
N VAL A 125 -19.55 -8.48 5.65
CA VAL A 125 -18.12 -8.44 5.32
C VAL A 125 -17.30 -8.49 6.60
N THR A 126 -16.51 -9.54 6.75
CA THR A 126 -15.76 -9.86 7.97
C THR A 126 -14.42 -10.51 7.64
N ILE A 127 -13.53 -10.56 8.62
CA ILE A 127 -12.23 -11.24 8.52
C ILE A 127 -12.34 -12.60 9.21
N SER A 128 -11.73 -13.61 8.64
CA SER A 128 -11.67 -14.96 9.21
C SER A 128 -10.30 -15.59 8.93
N ASN A 129 -9.95 -16.61 9.71
CA ASN A 129 -8.71 -17.34 9.51
C ASN A 129 -8.93 -18.52 8.53
N ILE A 130 -8.11 -18.65 7.49
CA ILE A 130 -8.20 -19.71 6.46
C ILE A 130 -7.84 -21.11 6.99
N ASN A 131 -7.18 -21.17 8.15
CA ASN A 131 -6.76 -22.39 8.82
C ASN A 131 -7.62 -22.68 10.07
N ASP A 132 -8.70 -21.91 10.29
CA ASP A 132 -9.64 -22.19 11.38
C ASP A 132 -10.10 -23.66 11.32
N PRO A 133 -9.87 -24.46 12.37
CA PRO A 133 -10.10 -25.91 12.31
C PRO A 133 -11.60 -26.27 12.34
N TYR A 134 -12.46 -25.34 12.74
CA TYR A 134 -13.89 -25.59 12.95
C TYR A 134 -14.69 -25.47 11.67
N TYR A 135 -14.36 -24.51 10.81
CA TYR A 135 -15.14 -24.19 9.63
C TYR A 135 -14.31 -24.04 8.36
N TRP A 136 -13.33 -23.13 8.34
CA TRP A 136 -12.69 -22.71 7.08
C TRP A 136 -11.60 -23.68 6.61
N GLY A 137 -10.82 -24.24 7.53
CA GLY A 137 -9.67 -25.09 7.22
C GLY A 137 -10.03 -26.31 6.39
N SER A 138 -11.06 -27.06 6.81
CA SER A 138 -11.54 -28.26 6.11
C SER A 138 -12.31 -27.97 4.82
N ARG A 139 -12.70 -26.71 4.59
CA ARG A 139 -13.47 -26.28 3.41
C ARG A 139 -12.61 -25.62 2.35
N TYR A 140 -11.33 -25.37 2.62
CA TYR A 140 -10.43 -24.73 1.66
C TYR A 140 -10.24 -25.61 0.41
N ILE A 141 -10.49 -25.04 -0.77
CA ILE A 141 -10.33 -25.72 -2.06
C ILE A 141 -8.99 -25.34 -2.71
N GLY A 142 -8.66 -24.05 -2.69
CA GLY A 142 -7.50 -23.54 -3.41
C GLY A 142 -7.53 -22.01 -3.54
N ALA A 143 -6.56 -21.48 -4.27
CA ALA A 143 -6.40 -20.05 -4.47
C ALA A 143 -6.02 -19.66 -5.90
N LYS A 144 -6.37 -18.43 -6.27
CA LYS A 144 -6.04 -17.79 -7.55
C LYS A 144 -5.42 -16.43 -7.34
N ARG A 145 -4.28 -16.20 -8.00
CA ARG A 145 -3.65 -14.89 -8.10
C ARG A 145 -4.20 -14.13 -9.29
N ILE A 146 -4.79 -12.99 -9.00
CA ILE A 146 -5.33 -12.05 -9.99
C ILE A 146 -4.32 -10.93 -10.26
N LEU A 147 -3.60 -10.50 -9.22
CA LEU A 147 -2.63 -9.42 -9.30
C LEU A 147 -1.35 -9.87 -10.04
N SER A 148 -0.83 -9.01 -10.92
CA SER A 148 0.33 -9.30 -11.77
C SER A 148 1.64 -9.20 -11.00
N HIS A 149 1.97 -10.19 -10.15
CA HIS A 149 3.26 -10.22 -9.45
C HIS A 149 4.32 -10.94 -10.29
N ASN A 150 5.33 -10.21 -10.76
CA ASN A 150 6.44 -10.72 -11.58
C ASN A 150 7.74 -10.94 -10.79
N ALA A 151 7.65 -10.93 -9.46
CA ALA A 151 8.75 -11.24 -8.55
C ALA A 151 8.25 -12.09 -7.36
N PRO A 152 9.15 -12.79 -6.63
CA PRO A 152 8.83 -13.44 -5.36
C PRO A 152 8.20 -12.47 -4.33
N GLN A 153 7.54 -13.01 -3.31
CA GLN A 153 7.01 -12.18 -2.22
C GLN A 153 8.16 -11.45 -1.54
N GLY A 154 7.94 -10.22 -1.11
CA GLY A 154 8.99 -9.37 -0.55
C GLY A 154 9.85 -8.67 -1.60
N GLN A 155 9.94 -9.17 -2.83
CA GLN A 155 10.87 -8.63 -3.84
C GLN A 155 10.19 -7.74 -4.88
N PHE A 156 10.94 -6.75 -5.37
CA PHE A 156 10.52 -5.84 -6.43
C PHE A 156 11.58 -5.74 -7.52
N ARG A 157 11.14 -5.60 -8.77
CA ARG A 157 12.01 -5.61 -9.97
C ARG A 157 12.96 -4.43 -10.03
N ASP A 158 12.58 -3.31 -9.42
CA ASP A 158 13.30 -2.04 -9.40
C ASP A 158 13.99 -1.77 -8.06
N VAL A 159 14.14 -2.78 -7.21
CA VAL A 159 14.89 -2.71 -5.95
C VAL A 159 15.99 -3.78 -5.95
N SER A 160 17.17 -3.40 -6.39
CA SER A 160 18.36 -4.25 -6.39
C SER A 160 18.87 -4.51 -4.97
N SER A 161 19.46 -5.69 -4.72
CA SER A 161 20.12 -6.04 -3.45
C SER A 161 21.30 -5.15 -3.09
N SER A 162 21.85 -4.40 -4.06
CA SER A 162 22.88 -3.40 -3.84
C SER A 162 22.36 -2.07 -3.25
N LEU A 163 21.04 -1.84 -3.26
CA LEU A 163 20.47 -0.62 -2.67
C LEU A 163 20.41 -0.75 -1.15
N LEU A 164 20.84 0.29 -0.42
CA LEU A 164 20.79 0.32 1.04
C LEU A 164 19.38 0.09 1.62
N VAL A 165 18.33 0.43 0.86
CA VAL A 165 16.93 0.24 1.28
C VAL A 165 16.42 -1.19 1.08
N TYR A 166 17.16 -2.04 0.35
CA TYR A 166 16.74 -3.40 0.01
C TYR A 166 16.25 -4.24 1.21
N PRO A 167 17.00 -4.36 2.33
CA PRO A 167 16.53 -5.17 3.46
C PRO A 167 15.23 -4.61 4.07
N ALA A 168 15.09 -3.28 4.12
CA ALA A 168 13.89 -2.61 4.63
C ALA A 168 12.68 -2.88 3.75
N VAL A 169 12.84 -2.75 2.43
CA VAL A 169 11.77 -3.04 1.46
C VAL A 169 11.33 -4.50 1.56
N ASN A 170 12.28 -5.44 1.54
CA ASN A 170 11.96 -6.86 1.61
C ASN A 170 11.19 -7.22 2.87
N LYS A 171 11.71 -6.83 4.04
CA LYS A 171 11.10 -7.15 5.33
C LYS A 171 9.66 -6.64 5.44
N LEU A 172 9.45 -5.37 5.10
CA LEU A 172 8.11 -4.77 5.20
C LEU A 172 7.14 -5.33 4.14
N ALA A 173 7.63 -5.75 2.97
CA ALA A 173 6.79 -6.39 1.97
C ALA A 173 6.45 -7.85 2.32
N GLU A 174 7.36 -8.60 2.94
CA GLU A 174 7.07 -9.93 3.50
C GLU A 174 5.94 -9.87 4.55
N GLU A 175 5.91 -8.80 5.33
CA GLU A 175 4.90 -8.53 6.36
C GLU A 175 3.60 -7.93 5.82
N ASN A 176 3.48 -7.82 4.49
CA ASN A 176 2.33 -7.24 3.79
C ASN A 176 2.07 -5.75 4.08
N ILE A 177 3.05 -5.02 4.64
CA ILE A 177 2.99 -3.57 4.88
C ILE A 177 3.24 -2.79 3.57
N ILE A 178 4.00 -3.39 2.65
CA ILE A 178 4.29 -2.81 1.33
C ILE A 178 3.88 -3.81 0.26
N GLN A 179 2.94 -3.43 -0.60
CA GLN A 179 2.48 -4.24 -1.73
C GLN A 179 3.01 -3.76 -3.09
N GLY A 180 3.43 -2.49 -3.16
CA GLY A 180 3.93 -1.85 -4.38
C GLY A 180 2.88 -1.62 -5.48
N TYR A 181 3.34 -1.68 -6.73
CA TYR A 181 2.59 -1.43 -7.95
C TYR A 181 2.68 -2.62 -8.89
N GLU A 182 1.66 -2.76 -9.75
CA GLU A 182 1.36 -3.89 -10.63
C GLU A 182 2.50 -4.89 -10.79
N ASN A 183 3.32 -4.86 -11.84
CA ASN A 183 4.32 -5.88 -12.19
C ASN A 183 5.52 -6.00 -11.21
N SER A 184 5.28 -6.07 -9.91
CA SER A 184 6.24 -6.06 -8.81
C SER A 184 7.19 -4.85 -8.86
N TYR A 185 6.64 -3.65 -9.02
CA TYR A 185 7.42 -2.39 -8.93
C TYR A 185 7.23 -1.73 -7.56
N PHE A 186 8.31 -1.22 -6.99
CA PHE A 186 8.32 -0.45 -5.74
C PHE A 186 8.37 1.06 -5.97
N LYS A 187 9.00 1.50 -7.06
CA LYS A 187 9.23 2.90 -7.43
C LYS A 187 10.04 3.68 -6.37
N PRO A 188 11.29 3.27 -6.07
CA PRO A 188 12.05 3.78 -4.92
C PRO A 188 12.28 5.29 -4.93
N ASN A 189 12.49 5.88 -6.12
CA ASN A 189 12.82 7.30 -6.28
C ASN A 189 11.58 8.19 -6.43
N GLN A 190 10.37 7.62 -6.49
CA GLN A 190 9.15 8.41 -6.57
C GLN A 190 8.87 9.08 -5.22
N PHE A 191 8.50 10.36 -5.23
CA PHE A 191 8.03 11.03 -4.03
C PHE A 191 6.74 10.39 -3.52
N ILE A 192 6.67 10.19 -2.20
CA ILE A 192 5.53 9.52 -1.57
C ILE A 192 4.46 10.53 -1.16
N LYS A 193 3.20 10.21 -1.44
CA LYS A 193 2.06 11.05 -1.04
C LYS A 193 1.68 10.84 0.42
N ARG A 194 1.05 11.84 1.02
CA ARG A 194 0.55 11.78 2.40
C ARG A 194 -0.46 10.64 2.62
N SER A 195 -1.34 10.38 1.65
CA SER A 195 -2.28 9.25 1.71
C SER A 195 -1.61 7.88 1.61
N GLU A 196 -0.53 7.75 0.84
CA GLU A 196 0.24 6.52 0.74
C GLU A 196 0.96 6.23 2.07
N VAL A 197 1.56 7.26 2.68
CA VAL A 197 2.16 7.17 4.01
C VAL A 197 1.13 6.75 5.05
N ALA A 198 -0.06 7.37 5.07
CA ALA A 198 -1.13 6.97 5.98
C ALA A 198 -1.53 5.49 5.80
N GLY A 199 -1.58 5.01 4.56
CA GLY A 199 -1.81 3.60 4.26
C GLY A 199 -0.73 2.68 4.82
N LEU A 200 0.55 3.02 4.61
CA LEU A 200 1.68 2.25 5.15
C LEU A 200 1.67 2.20 6.68
N MET A 201 1.40 3.33 7.34
CA MET A 201 1.30 3.40 8.81
C MET A 201 0.11 2.58 9.32
N ALA A 202 -1.06 2.70 8.70
CA ALA A 202 -2.23 1.92 9.08
C ALA A 202 -1.98 0.41 8.95
N GLN A 203 -1.23 -0.03 7.93
CA GLN A 203 -0.83 -1.42 7.78
C GLN A 203 0.20 -1.85 8.81
N ALA A 204 1.26 -1.06 9.02
CA ALA A 204 2.34 -1.34 9.97
C ALA A 204 1.85 -1.50 11.42
N PHE A 205 0.82 -0.75 11.81
CA PHE A 205 0.22 -0.81 13.14
C PHE A 205 -1.11 -1.57 13.18
N HIS A 206 -1.46 -2.32 12.13
CA HIS A 206 -2.68 -3.14 12.04
C HIS A 206 -3.97 -2.41 12.42
N MET A 207 -4.11 -1.15 11.98
CA MET A 207 -5.24 -0.30 12.35
C MET A 207 -6.53 -0.71 11.63
N LYS A 208 -7.67 -0.40 12.25
CA LYS A 208 -9.00 -0.58 11.64
C LYS A 208 -9.28 0.56 10.64
N MET A 209 -9.50 0.22 9.37
CA MET A 209 -9.64 1.18 8.27
C MET A 209 -11.08 1.35 7.76
N ASN A 210 -12.08 0.94 8.55
CA ASN A 210 -13.48 0.88 8.12
C ASN A 210 -14.32 2.11 8.49
N ASP A 211 -13.80 3.05 9.28
CA ASP A 211 -14.48 4.33 9.51
C ASP A 211 -14.41 5.19 8.25
N ARG A 212 -15.57 5.54 7.70
CA ARG A 212 -15.70 6.34 6.47
C ARG A 212 -16.29 7.72 6.72
N SER A 213 -16.44 8.11 7.99
CA SER A 213 -16.93 9.43 8.37
C SER A 213 -16.03 10.52 7.79
N GLN A 214 -16.63 11.64 7.38
CA GLN A 214 -15.84 12.75 6.87
C GLN A 214 -15.12 13.45 8.03
N SER A 215 -13.81 13.29 8.10
CA SER A 215 -12.97 13.89 9.15
C SER A 215 -12.30 15.20 8.71
N PHE A 216 -12.05 15.38 7.40
CA PHE A 216 -11.43 16.57 6.82
C PHE A 216 -12.28 17.11 5.67
N LYS A 217 -12.21 18.43 5.44
CA LYS A 217 -13.04 19.09 4.40
C LYS A 217 -12.65 18.70 2.98
N ASP A 218 -11.39 18.33 2.77
CA ASP A 218 -10.80 18.00 1.47
C ASP A 218 -10.83 16.49 1.14
N ILE A 219 -11.55 15.70 1.94
CA ILE A 219 -11.68 14.26 1.73
C ILE A 219 -13.16 13.88 1.78
N SER A 220 -13.69 13.38 0.67
CA SER A 220 -15.03 12.80 0.64
C SER A 220 -15.05 11.40 1.29
N SER A 221 -16.22 11.00 1.81
CA SER A 221 -16.43 9.63 2.34
C SER A 221 -16.22 8.53 1.28
N SER A 222 -16.35 8.88 0.00
CA SER A 222 -16.09 7.99 -1.14
C SER A 222 -14.60 7.87 -1.49
N HIS A 223 -13.74 8.78 -1.05
CA HIS A 223 -12.31 8.76 -1.36
C HIS A 223 -11.66 7.48 -0.82
N TRP A 224 -10.87 6.77 -1.62
CA TRP A 224 -10.30 5.45 -1.24
C TRP A 224 -9.60 5.49 0.13
N ALA A 225 -8.86 6.57 0.41
CA ALA A 225 -8.03 6.72 1.60
C ALA A 225 -8.76 7.23 2.87
N VAL A 226 -10.04 7.60 2.86
CA VAL A 226 -10.66 8.20 4.07
C VAL A 226 -10.58 7.27 5.29
N GLY A 227 -10.71 5.96 5.08
CA GLY A 227 -10.57 4.96 6.14
C GLY A 227 -9.19 4.93 6.80
N VAL A 228 -8.12 4.89 6.00
CA VAL A 228 -6.76 4.93 6.54
C VAL A 228 -6.45 6.27 7.18
N ILE A 229 -6.97 7.37 6.63
CA ILE A 229 -6.75 8.72 7.15
C ILE A 229 -7.44 8.90 8.51
N ASN A 230 -8.67 8.40 8.65
CA ASN A 230 -9.36 8.40 9.94
C ASN A 230 -8.63 7.54 10.97
N ALA A 231 -8.13 6.37 10.56
CA ALA A 231 -7.37 5.48 11.44
C ALA A 231 -6.11 6.16 11.99
N VAL A 232 -5.23 6.69 11.13
CA VAL A 232 -3.99 7.35 11.58
C VAL A 232 -4.25 8.66 12.35
N ARG A 233 -5.41 9.30 12.14
CA ARG A 233 -5.82 10.46 12.92
C ARG A 233 -6.30 10.08 14.31
N ALA A 234 -7.08 9.01 14.43
CA ALA A 234 -7.57 8.52 15.72
C ALA A 234 -6.41 8.16 16.65
N GLU A 235 -5.31 7.64 16.10
CA GLU A 235 -4.07 7.35 16.82
C GLU A 235 -3.15 8.58 17.03
N GLY A 236 -3.57 9.77 16.58
CA GLY A 236 -2.79 11.01 16.71
C GLY A 236 -1.52 11.07 15.85
N ILE A 237 -1.31 10.11 14.94
CA ILE A 237 -0.12 10.07 14.08
C ILE A 237 -0.19 11.18 13.00
N PHE A 238 -1.38 11.44 12.47
CA PHE A 238 -1.65 12.54 11.55
C PHE A 238 -2.70 13.50 12.11
N GLU A 239 -2.42 14.80 12.07
CA GLU A 239 -3.36 15.83 12.54
C GLU A 239 -4.02 16.64 11.41
N GLY A 240 -3.36 16.72 10.24
CA GLY A 240 -3.74 17.66 9.17
C GLY A 240 -3.41 19.12 9.54
N SER A 241 -3.90 20.06 8.73
CA SER A 241 -3.76 21.51 9.00
C SER A 241 -4.92 22.28 8.37
N ASN A 242 -5.43 23.30 9.05
CA ASN A 242 -6.55 24.14 8.58
C ASN A 242 -7.78 23.34 8.10
N ASN A 243 -8.08 22.27 8.84
CA ASN A 243 -9.13 21.29 8.55
C ASN A 243 -8.98 20.55 7.20
N SER A 244 -7.75 20.48 6.68
CA SER A 244 -7.38 19.74 5.47
C SER A 244 -6.31 18.70 5.77
N PHE A 245 -6.42 17.53 5.14
CA PHE A 245 -5.39 16.50 5.21
C PHE A 245 -4.38 16.57 4.06
N ARG A 246 -4.84 16.99 2.88
CA ARG A 246 -4.09 17.09 1.62
C ARG A 246 -3.52 15.73 1.16
N PRO A 247 -4.39 14.76 0.84
CA PRO A 247 -3.98 13.36 0.63
C PRO A 247 -3.06 13.14 -0.57
N ASP A 248 -3.14 14.01 -1.57
CA ASP A 248 -2.38 13.91 -2.83
C ASP A 248 -1.10 14.75 -2.86
N GLU A 249 -0.84 15.56 -1.83
CA GLU A 249 0.43 16.26 -1.70
C GLU A 249 1.56 15.29 -1.31
N TYR A 250 2.76 15.59 -1.80
CA TYR A 250 3.97 14.86 -1.41
C TYR A 250 4.37 15.18 0.03
N LEU A 251 4.81 14.16 0.75
CA LEU A 251 5.30 14.32 2.11
C LEU A 251 6.68 15.00 2.10
N ASN A 252 6.89 16.01 2.93
CA ASN A 252 8.22 16.58 3.17
C ASN A 252 8.89 16.01 4.42
N ARG A 253 10.19 16.28 4.60
CA ARG A 253 11.00 15.71 5.70
C ARG A 253 10.59 16.20 7.08
N ALA A 254 10.07 17.42 7.21
CA ALA A 254 9.53 17.93 8.47
C ALA A 254 8.25 17.19 8.89
N GLN A 255 7.33 16.98 7.94
CA GLN A 255 6.11 16.21 8.17
C GLN A 255 6.44 14.75 8.51
N MET A 256 7.39 14.14 7.80
CA MET A 256 7.88 12.79 8.13
C MET A 256 8.40 12.70 9.57
N ALA A 257 9.18 13.67 10.04
CA ALA A 257 9.68 13.69 11.41
C ALA A 257 8.53 13.72 12.43
N ALA A 258 7.55 14.59 12.24
CA ALA A 258 6.38 14.67 13.12
C ALA A 258 5.59 13.35 13.15
N ILE A 259 5.37 12.72 11.99
CA ILE A 259 4.67 11.43 11.87
C ILE A 259 5.42 10.34 12.63
N LEU A 260 6.72 10.17 12.40
CA LEU A 260 7.51 9.11 13.03
C LEU A 260 7.64 9.32 14.54
N VAL A 261 7.84 10.56 14.99
CA VAL A 261 7.90 10.88 16.42
C VAL A 261 6.60 10.52 17.13
N ARG A 262 5.45 10.83 16.54
CA ARG A 262 4.15 10.48 17.13
C ARG A 262 3.90 8.98 17.09
N ALA A 263 4.14 8.34 15.95
CA ALA A 263 3.89 6.92 15.76
C ALA A 263 4.71 6.02 16.68
N PHE A 264 5.98 6.37 16.90
CA PHE A 264 6.88 5.60 17.76
C PHE A 264 7.02 6.19 19.17
N ASN A 265 6.20 7.20 19.51
CA ASN A 265 6.26 7.92 20.78
C ASN A 265 7.71 8.33 21.15
N LEU A 266 8.44 8.89 20.20
CA LEU A 266 9.86 9.21 20.36
C LEU A 266 10.02 10.39 21.34
N ASN A 267 10.94 10.21 22.29
CA ASN A 267 11.19 11.14 23.37
C ASN A 267 12.68 11.51 23.42
N GLY A 268 13.02 12.44 24.33
CA GLY A 268 14.39 12.91 24.51
C GLY A 268 14.71 14.18 23.72
N SER A 269 15.96 14.60 23.82
CA SER A 269 16.50 15.75 23.09
C SER A 269 17.95 15.48 22.72
N SER A 270 18.35 15.92 21.53
CA SER A 270 19.72 15.82 21.03
C SER A 270 20.41 17.17 21.17
N SER A 271 21.72 17.17 21.45
CA SER A 271 22.55 18.37 21.31
C SER A 271 22.86 18.71 19.84
N LYS A 272 22.45 17.85 18.90
CA LYS A 272 22.64 18.07 17.48
C LYS A 272 21.62 19.08 16.96
N GLU A 273 22.15 20.23 16.58
CA GLU A 273 21.40 21.29 15.90
C GLU A 273 21.62 21.21 14.39
N PHE A 274 20.58 21.53 13.62
CA PHE A 274 20.66 21.65 12.17
C PHE A 274 20.61 23.12 11.78
N THR A 275 21.51 23.54 10.90
CA THR A 275 21.69 24.96 10.55
C THR A 275 20.47 25.58 9.87
N ASP A 276 19.62 24.77 9.25
CA ASP A 276 18.38 25.16 8.56
C ASP A 276 17.10 24.85 9.36
N VAL A 277 17.22 24.53 10.66
CA VAL A 277 16.09 24.24 11.54
C VAL A 277 16.18 25.08 12.82
N PRO A 278 15.86 26.38 12.76
CA PRO A 278 15.87 27.24 13.94
C PRO A 278 14.86 26.77 14.98
N SER A 279 15.07 27.12 16.26
CA SER A 279 14.16 26.73 17.37
C SER A 279 12.73 27.24 17.21
N SER A 280 12.52 28.30 16.42
CA SER A 280 11.21 28.84 16.05
C SER A 280 10.49 28.04 14.95
N TYR A 281 11.18 27.13 14.25
CA TYR A 281 10.58 26.32 13.20
C TYR A 281 9.60 25.31 13.80
N TRP A 282 8.40 25.20 13.22
CA TRP A 282 7.30 24.40 13.79
C TRP A 282 7.66 22.94 14.06
N ALA A 283 8.56 22.36 13.25
CA ALA A 283 9.00 20.98 13.38
C ALA A 283 10.33 20.81 14.10
N HIS A 284 10.92 21.88 14.66
CA HIS A 284 12.20 21.83 15.35
C HIS A 284 12.23 20.72 16.43
N SER A 285 11.23 20.69 17.31
CA SER A 285 11.16 19.69 18.38
C SER A 285 11.01 18.25 17.87
N TYR A 286 10.25 18.03 16.79
CA TYR A 286 10.11 16.71 16.16
C TYR A 286 11.43 16.27 15.52
N ILE A 287 12.10 17.17 14.81
CA ILE A 287 13.38 16.89 14.15
C ILE A 287 14.46 16.58 15.20
N ASN A 288 14.51 17.33 16.31
CA ASN A 288 15.44 17.10 17.40
C ASN A 288 15.21 15.74 18.10
N LYS A 289 13.95 15.38 18.37
CA LYS A 289 13.58 14.04 18.90
C LYS A 289 13.95 12.92 17.94
N LEU A 290 13.72 13.11 16.64
CA LEU A 290 14.10 12.14 15.62
C LEU A 290 15.63 11.95 15.59
N ALA A 291 16.40 13.03 15.72
CA ALA A 291 17.85 12.95 15.83
C ALA A 291 18.30 12.26 17.13
N ALA A 292 17.65 12.54 18.26
CA ALA A 292 17.92 11.90 19.55
C ALA A 292 17.69 10.38 19.51
N SER A 293 16.69 9.92 18.74
CA SER A 293 16.42 8.49 18.53
C SER A 293 17.44 7.79 17.60
N GLY A 294 18.35 8.53 16.96
CA GLY A 294 19.29 7.98 15.98
C GLY A 294 18.67 7.69 14.60
N LEU A 295 17.36 7.92 14.41
CA LEU A 295 16.69 7.67 13.13
C LEU A 295 17.15 8.63 12.02
N THR A 296 17.67 9.81 12.36
CA THR A 296 18.25 10.75 11.39
C THR A 296 19.59 11.29 11.85
N THR A 297 20.53 11.41 10.93
CA THR A 297 21.78 12.14 11.10
C THR A 297 21.80 13.48 10.35
N GLY A 298 20.76 13.78 9.56
CA GLY A 298 20.79 14.89 8.59
C GLY A 298 21.80 14.66 7.48
N TYR A 299 22.22 15.74 6.84
CA TYR A 299 23.19 15.74 5.75
C TYR A 299 24.59 16.13 6.24
N ASP A 300 25.62 15.78 5.46
CA ASP A 300 27.02 16.06 5.79
C ASP A 300 27.34 17.57 5.85
N ASP A 301 26.52 18.40 5.20
CA ASP A 301 26.58 19.86 5.23
C ASP A 301 25.99 20.49 6.52
N GLY A 302 25.57 19.67 7.48
CA GLY A 302 24.99 20.11 8.76
C GLY A 302 23.50 20.50 8.69
N THR A 303 22.86 20.32 7.53
CA THR A 303 21.43 20.63 7.34
C THR A 303 20.53 19.41 7.56
N TYR A 304 19.23 19.66 7.77
CA TYR A 304 18.19 18.63 7.77
C TYR A 304 17.36 18.62 6.49
N LYS A 305 17.27 19.75 5.76
CA LYS A 305 16.46 19.99 4.56
C LYS A 305 14.97 19.71 4.80
N PRO A 306 14.30 20.40 5.74
CA PRO A 306 12.95 20.04 6.20
C PRO A 306 11.88 20.09 5.11
N GLU A 307 12.03 20.99 4.14
CA GLU A 307 11.05 21.18 3.06
C GLU A 307 11.22 20.23 1.87
N ASN A 308 12.33 19.47 1.81
CA ASN A 308 12.52 18.52 0.73
C ASN A 308 11.50 17.39 0.79
N HIS A 309 10.96 17.02 -0.37
CA HIS A 309 10.07 15.87 -0.50
C HIS A 309 10.80 14.56 -0.21
N VAL A 310 10.06 13.62 0.37
CA VAL A 310 10.53 12.29 0.76
C VAL A 310 10.19 11.30 -0.35
N THR A 311 11.18 10.52 -0.77
CA THR A 311 10.97 9.40 -1.69
C THR A 311 10.38 8.19 -0.97
N ARG A 312 9.72 7.29 -1.71
CA ARG A 312 9.21 6.01 -1.17
C ARG A 312 10.31 5.21 -0.48
N ALA A 313 11.50 5.14 -1.07
CA ALA A 313 12.64 4.45 -0.46
C ALA A 313 13.08 5.10 0.86
N GLN A 314 13.18 6.43 0.90
CA GLN A 314 13.55 7.14 2.13
C GLN A 314 12.53 6.87 3.24
N PHE A 315 11.24 7.07 2.99
CA PHE A 315 10.20 6.83 4.00
C PHE A 315 10.25 5.37 4.52
N THR A 316 10.40 4.41 3.60
CA THR A 316 10.52 2.99 3.94
C THR A 316 11.72 2.69 4.85
N ALA A 317 12.88 3.29 4.57
CA ALA A 317 14.05 3.14 5.43
C ALA A 317 13.81 3.67 6.84
N PHE A 318 13.11 4.81 6.97
CA PHE A 318 12.77 5.38 8.27
C PHE A 318 11.75 4.54 9.03
N LEU A 319 10.69 4.09 8.35
CA LEU A 319 9.67 3.21 8.93
C LEU A 319 10.31 1.92 9.46
N TYR A 320 11.14 1.27 8.64
CA TYR A 320 11.86 0.05 9.03
C TYR A 320 12.70 0.24 10.30
N ARG A 321 13.54 1.27 10.36
CA ARG A 321 14.38 1.54 11.54
C ARG A 321 13.58 1.93 12.79
N GLY A 322 12.37 2.46 12.63
CA GLY A 322 11.49 2.74 13.76
C GLY A 322 10.85 1.47 14.33
N MET A 323 10.65 0.45 13.49
CA MET A 323 10.02 -0.82 13.88
C MET A 323 11.02 -1.85 14.44
N TYR A 324 12.30 -1.75 14.08
CA TYR A 324 13.35 -2.73 14.35
C TYR A 324 14.63 -2.08 14.86
#